data_AF-A0A662XYE3-F1
#
_entry.id   AF-A0A662XYE3-F1
#
_cell.length_a   1.000
_cell.length_b   1.000
_cell.length_c   1.000
_cell.angle_alpha   90.00
_cell.angle_beta   90.00
_cell.angle_gamma   90.00
#
_symmetry.space_group_name_H-M   'P 1'
#
loop_
_entity.id
_entity.type
_entity.pdbx_description
1 polymer ?
#
loop_
_entity_poly.entity_id
_entity_poly.type
_entity_poly.pdbx_seq_one_letter_code
_entity_poly.pdbx_strand_id
1 'polypeptide(L)'
;MKCPSLLSTALAALALQLPLSLVKAHGYMTIPTGRTTDTINDMDNTGACDSDQPGTVTEFSAGQEIDVQWTRNNHIGGFIRFALAPSDDVSHDSLDAGAFFYVCREVNCDLKECTDDFCGDDPGSADNEIKCGTTITLPEYLESGDYVLQWTWFAAGSSYGHIGWTTGNYRTCADIRLTTSGNATETGKPACPTFVGGDRVTEMESKGDDQCFYFDTNDLVTQEVKYDDEEGYTRYLYGIPAEMERCGGGNSTENASEAASGSVGADAQESSTGSSPAEVESGNDSEIGDEGAVDSSSDSGSEGVAAPSAGESHCRTKRRV
;
A
#
# COMPACT_ATOMS: atom_id res chain seq x y z
N MET A 1 -18.17 -14.85 -81.06
CA MET A 1 -18.39 -13.61 -80.26
C MET A 1 -17.79 -13.84 -78.88
N LYS A 2 -16.99 -12.89 -78.39
CA LYS A 2 -16.15 -12.96 -77.17
C LYS A 2 -16.81 -12.24 -75.99
N CYS A 3 -16.60 -12.78 -74.77
CA CYS A 3 -16.62 -12.17 -73.42
C CYS A 3 -17.94 -11.57 -72.88
N PRO A 4 -18.16 -11.46 -71.53
CA PRO A 4 -17.19 -11.34 -70.40
C PRO A 4 -17.30 -12.47 -69.35
N SER A 5 -16.21 -12.86 -68.67
CA SER A 5 -15.63 -12.29 -67.43
C SER A 5 -16.53 -12.41 -66.21
N LEU A 6 -16.25 -13.42 -65.37
CA LEU A 6 -16.70 -13.49 -63.98
C LEU A 6 -15.50 -13.20 -63.09
N LEU A 7 -15.33 -11.91 -62.74
CA LEU A 7 -14.68 -11.53 -61.50
C LEU A 7 -15.62 -11.92 -60.36
N SER A 8 -15.22 -12.87 -59.52
CA SER A 8 -15.83 -13.03 -58.21
C SER A 8 -14.81 -12.62 -57.16
N THR A 9 -15.17 -11.52 -56.51
CA THR A 9 -14.53 -10.79 -55.42
C THR A 9 -13.95 -11.69 -54.33
N ALA A 10 -12.65 -11.55 -54.09
CA ALA A 10 -12.04 -11.94 -52.82
C ALA A 10 -12.55 -10.98 -51.72
N LEU A 11 -13.36 -11.48 -50.79
CA LEU A 11 -13.58 -10.80 -49.51
C LEU A 11 -12.27 -10.87 -48.73
N ALA A 12 -11.47 -9.80 -48.83
CA ALA A 12 -10.42 -9.56 -47.84
C ALA A 12 -11.12 -9.15 -46.54
N ALA A 13 -11.22 -10.08 -45.59
CA ALA A 13 -11.54 -9.76 -44.21
C ALA A 13 -10.40 -8.90 -43.66
N LEU A 14 -10.55 -7.59 -43.79
CA LEU A 14 -9.69 -6.61 -43.15
C LEU A 14 -10.01 -6.67 -41.65
N ALA A 15 -9.38 -7.61 -40.95
CA ALA A 15 -9.35 -7.62 -39.50
C ALA A 15 -8.73 -6.28 -39.07
N LEU A 16 -9.58 -5.35 -38.61
CA LEU A 16 -9.14 -4.17 -37.90
C LEU A 16 -8.36 -4.68 -36.69
N GLN A 17 -7.03 -4.75 -36.82
CA GLN A 17 -6.11 -4.78 -35.69
C GLN A 17 -6.19 -3.39 -35.06
N LEU A 18 -7.29 -3.12 -34.35
CA LEU A 18 -7.29 -2.06 -33.36
C LEU A 18 -6.13 -2.41 -32.41
N PRO A 19 -5.14 -1.53 -32.22
CA PRO A 19 -4.15 -1.75 -31.19
C PRO A 19 -4.94 -1.80 -29.88
N LEU A 20 -5.09 -3.00 -29.33
CA LEU A 20 -5.49 -3.17 -27.94
C LEU A 20 -4.44 -2.40 -27.16
N SER A 21 -4.82 -1.20 -26.72
CA SER A 21 -4.03 -0.42 -25.80
C SER A 21 -4.01 -1.27 -24.55
N LEU A 22 -2.88 -1.93 -24.28
CA LEU A 22 -2.64 -2.56 -22.99
C LEU A 22 -2.72 -1.44 -21.97
N VAL A 23 -3.87 -1.32 -21.30
CA VAL A 23 -4.09 -0.33 -20.24
C VAL A 23 -3.07 -0.65 -19.16
N LYS A 24 -2.18 0.29 -18.88
CA LYS A 24 -1.13 0.12 -17.88
C LYS A 24 -1.69 0.49 -16.51
N ALA A 25 -2.53 -0.39 -16.01
CA ALA A 25 -3.35 -0.19 -14.82
C ALA A 25 -2.66 -0.68 -13.55
N HIS A 26 -1.42 -0.28 -13.28
CA HIS A 26 -0.71 -0.67 -12.05
C HIS A 26 0.06 0.52 -11.45
N GLY A 27 -0.01 0.65 -10.12
CA GLY A 27 0.58 1.78 -9.40
C GLY A 27 2.10 1.63 -9.23
N TYR A 28 2.87 2.71 -9.37
CA TYR A 28 4.32 2.74 -9.18
C TYR A 28 4.80 4.00 -8.46
N MET A 29 5.98 3.93 -7.84
CA MET A 29 6.65 5.09 -7.26
C MET A 29 7.14 6.06 -8.33
N THR A 30 6.80 7.33 -8.15
CA THR A 30 7.16 8.45 -9.03
C THR A 30 8.15 9.41 -8.40
N ILE A 31 8.14 9.53 -7.07
CA ILE A 31 9.12 10.28 -6.30
C ILE A 31 9.58 9.42 -5.12
N PRO A 32 10.91 9.20 -4.96
CA PRO A 32 11.96 9.43 -5.95
C PRO A 32 11.67 8.68 -7.28
N THR A 33 12.29 9.13 -8.37
CA THR A 33 12.05 8.54 -9.70
C THR A 33 12.42 7.05 -9.69
N GLY A 34 11.42 6.18 -9.91
CA GLY A 34 11.63 4.74 -10.03
C GLY A 34 12.53 4.36 -11.22
N ARG A 35 13.13 3.17 -11.16
CA ARG A 35 13.95 2.56 -12.23
C ARG A 35 13.17 2.44 -13.52
N THR A 36 11.89 2.09 -13.40
CA THR A 36 10.96 2.06 -14.52
C THR A 36 9.62 2.67 -14.11
N THR A 37 8.72 2.81 -15.09
CA THR A 37 7.30 3.07 -14.85
C THR A 37 6.47 1.79 -14.99
N ASP A 38 7.14 0.64 -15.07
CA ASP A 38 6.54 -0.68 -15.03
C ASP A 38 6.56 -1.17 -13.58
N THR A 39 5.62 -2.06 -13.26
CA THR A 39 5.49 -2.66 -11.94
C THR A 39 5.54 -4.16 -12.10
N ILE A 40 6.16 -4.86 -11.16
CA ILE A 40 5.96 -6.30 -11.06
C ILE A 40 4.69 -6.54 -10.26
N ASN A 41 3.79 -7.34 -10.82
CA ASN A 41 2.67 -7.94 -10.10
C ASN A 41 3.17 -9.25 -9.44
N ASP A 42 3.60 -9.16 -8.19
CA ASP A 42 4.23 -10.25 -7.43
C ASP A 42 3.18 -10.99 -6.59
N MET A 43 2.53 -11.96 -7.21
CA MET A 43 1.51 -12.80 -6.56
C MET A 43 2.12 -13.72 -5.50
N ASP A 44 3.35 -14.21 -5.74
CA ASP A 44 4.01 -15.20 -4.89
C ASP A 44 4.72 -14.59 -3.69
N ASN A 45 4.86 -13.26 -3.66
CA ASN A 45 5.64 -12.52 -2.67
C ASN A 45 7.11 -12.94 -2.66
N THR A 46 7.77 -12.90 -3.82
CA THR A 46 9.18 -13.30 -3.98
C THR A 46 10.02 -12.24 -4.68
N GLY A 47 9.40 -11.18 -5.19
CA GLY A 47 10.05 -10.12 -5.96
C GLY A 47 10.79 -9.10 -5.10
N ALA A 48 11.92 -8.62 -5.61
CA ALA A 48 12.65 -7.49 -5.04
C ALA A 48 12.29 -6.19 -5.77
N CYS A 49 12.83 -5.98 -6.97
CA CYS A 49 12.61 -4.76 -7.75
C CYS A 49 11.97 -5.07 -9.10
N ASP A 50 11.34 -4.05 -9.69
CA ASP A 50 10.75 -4.07 -11.03
C ASP A 50 11.78 -4.27 -12.16
N SER A 51 13.04 -3.95 -11.89
CA SER A 51 14.14 -4.05 -12.84
C SER A 51 15.48 -4.24 -12.11
N ASP A 52 16.34 -5.08 -12.67
CA ASP A 52 17.73 -5.25 -12.24
C ASP A 52 18.65 -4.14 -12.78
N GLN A 53 18.17 -3.32 -13.72
CA GLN A 53 18.94 -2.21 -14.26
C GLN A 53 18.84 -0.98 -13.34
N PRO A 54 19.96 -0.42 -12.86
CA PRO A 54 19.94 0.81 -12.09
C PRO A 54 19.30 1.97 -12.85
N GLY A 55 18.53 2.78 -12.13
CA GLY A 55 17.84 3.96 -12.61
C GLY A 55 18.63 5.25 -12.37
N THR A 56 17.90 6.37 -12.29
CA THR A 56 18.49 7.67 -11.97
C THR A 56 18.70 7.77 -10.46
N VAL A 57 19.94 8.01 -10.04
CA VAL A 57 20.28 8.22 -8.63
C VAL A 57 19.76 9.56 -8.14
N THR A 58 19.02 9.56 -7.04
CA THR A 58 18.61 10.78 -6.32
C THR A 58 19.38 10.89 -5.01
N GLU A 59 19.96 12.07 -4.72
CA GLU A 59 20.79 12.27 -3.53
C GLU A 59 19.98 12.81 -2.35
N PHE A 60 20.22 12.22 -1.17
CA PHE A 60 19.60 12.60 0.11
C PHE A 60 20.63 12.56 1.24
N SER A 61 20.22 12.96 2.44
CA SER A 61 20.96 12.75 3.68
C SER A 61 20.26 11.68 4.53
N ALA A 62 21.01 10.89 5.30
CA ALA A 62 20.41 10.06 6.34
C ALA A 62 19.68 10.96 7.36
N GLY A 63 18.50 10.55 7.84
CA GLY A 63 17.63 11.38 8.68
C GLY A 63 16.82 12.45 7.95
N GLN A 64 17.01 12.60 6.63
CA GLN A 64 16.27 13.60 5.88
C GLN A 64 14.80 13.19 5.73
N GLU A 65 13.90 14.13 5.97
CA GLU A 65 12.52 14.04 5.52
C GLU A 65 12.44 14.26 4.00
N ILE A 66 11.86 13.31 3.29
CA ILE A 66 11.70 13.33 1.84
C ILE A 66 10.24 13.15 1.45
N ASP A 67 9.84 13.80 0.36
CA ASP A 67 8.57 13.50 -0.29
C ASP A 67 8.67 12.15 -1.00
N VAL A 68 7.64 11.34 -0.87
CA VAL A 68 7.42 10.14 -1.66
C VAL A 68 6.04 10.20 -2.33
N GLN A 69 5.99 9.82 -3.59
CA GLN A 69 4.74 9.84 -4.37
C GLN A 69 4.63 8.61 -5.25
N TRP A 70 3.41 8.13 -5.44
CA TRP A 70 3.07 7.01 -6.31
C TRP A 70 1.79 7.27 -7.07
N THR A 71 1.57 6.50 -8.13
CA THR A 71 0.33 6.55 -8.90
C THR A 71 -0.78 5.78 -8.18
N ARG A 72 -1.97 6.38 -8.08
CA ARG A 72 -3.12 5.78 -7.40
C ARG A 72 -3.68 4.58 -8.16
N ASN A 73 -3.96 4.77 -9.45
CA ASN A 73 -4.58 3.76 -10.29
C ASN A 73 -5.96 3.28 -9.76
N ASN A 74 -6.61 2.36 -10.46
CA ASN A 74 -8.01 1.97 -10.23
C ASN A 74 -8.25 0.83 -9.22
N HIS A 75 -7.24 0.36 -8.49
CA HIS A 75 -7.47 -0.56 -7.36
C HIS A 75 -7.48 0.22 -6.05
N ILE A 76 -8.19 -0.33 -5.08
CA ILE A 76 -8.55 0.39 -3.84
C ILE A 76 -7.90 -0.25 -2.63
N GLY A 77 -7.65 0.59 -1.63
CA GLY A 77 -7.13 0.18 -0.34
C GLY A 77 -5.75 -0.47 -0.37
N GLY A 78 -5.40 -1.04 0.78
CA GLY A 78 -4.13 -1.66 1.06
C GLY A 78 -3.12 -0.70 1.66
N PHE A 79 -1.89 -1.17 1.71
CA PHE A 79 -0.79 -0.49 2.39
C PHE A 79 0.36 -0.26 1.43
N ILE A 80 1.12 0.80 1.68
CA ILE A 80 2.43 1.02 1.10
C ILE A 80 3.49 0.70 2.16
N ARG A 81 4.50 -0.08 1.77
CA ARG A 81 5.74 -0.29 2.52
C ARG A 81 6.90 0.36 1.80
N PHE A 82 7.73 1.07 2.55
CA PHE A 82 9.05 1.51 2.13
C PHE A 82 10.15 0.71 2.83
N ALA A 83 11.12 0.29 2.03
CA ALA A 83 12.26 -0.49 2.46
C ALA A 83 13.55 0.00 1.78
N LEU A 84 14.68 -0.15 2.46
CA LEU A 84 16.01 0.20 1.93
C LEU A 84 16.96 -0.99 2.03
N ALA A 85 17.72 -1.22 0.96
CA ALA A 85 18.85 -2.15 0.97
C ALA A 85 20.08 -1.49 0.33
N PRO A 86 21.31 -1.83 0.78
CA PRO A 86 22.53 -1.46 0.05
C PRO A 86 22.45 -1.89 -1.42
N SER A 87 22.95 -1.05 -2.32
CA SER A 87 22.85 -1.31 -3.77
C SER A 87 23.62 -2.56 -4.24
N ASP A 88 24.55 -3.08 -3.44
CA ASP A 88 25.28 -4.32 -3.69
C ASP A 88 24.65 -5.58 -3.06
N ASP A 89 23.56 -5.43 -2.30
CA ASP A 89 22.79 -6.52 -1.70
C ASP A 89 21.28 -6.26 -1.86
N VAL A 90 20.81 -6.29 -3.11
CA VAL A 90 19.39 -6.06 -3.45
C VAL A 90 18.71 -7.41 -3.70
N SER A 91 18.11 -7.95 -2.65
CA SER A 91 17.32 -9.18 -2.64
C SER A 91 15.98 -8.97 -1.92
N HIS A 92 15.03 -9.88 -2.11
CA HIS A 92 13.76 -9.85 -1.39
C HIS A 92 13.98 -9.81 0.13
N ASP A 93 14.80 -10.72 0.66
CA ASP A 93 15.13 -10.81 2.08
C ASP A 93 15.82 -9.54 2.62
N SER A 94 16.76 -8.97 1.85
CA SER A 94 17.45 -7.74 2.26
C SER A 94 16.50 -6.54 2.37
N LEU A 95 15.53 -6.44 1.46
CA LEU A 95 14.54 -5.38 1.44
C LEU A 95 13.49 -5.60 2.53
N ASP A 96 13.08 -6.84 2.79
CA ASP A 96 12.19 -7.16 3.91
C ASP A 96 12.85 -6.81 5.26
N ALA A 97 14.14 -7.14 5.45
CA ALA A 97 14.90 -6.73 6.65
C ALA A 97 15.13 -5.21 6.73
N GLY A 98 15.07 -4.54 5.58
CA GLY A 98 15.23 -3.11 5.39
C GLY A 98 13.95 -2.30 5.46
N ALA A 99 12.80 -2.93 5.75
CA ALA A 99 11.54 -2.22 5.95
C ALA A 99 11.63 -1.24 7.13
N PHE A 100 11.16 -0.01 6.92
CA PHE A 100 11.27 1.04 7.95
C PHE A 100 10.03 1.95 8.03
N PHE A 101 9.15 1.93 7.02
CA PHE A 101 7.98 2.80 7.00
C PHE A 101 6.80 2.15 6.29
N TYR A 102 5.62 2.33 6.86
CA TYR A 102 4.33 1.91 6.32
C TYR A 102 3.34 3.08 6.30
N VAL A 103 2.48 3.11 5.29
CA VAL A 103 1.39 4.09 5.20
C VAL A 103 0.20 3.51 4.45
N CYS A 104 -0.99 4.07 4.64
CA CYS A 104 -2.14 3.70 3.83
C CYS A 104 -1.95 4.06 2.36
N ARG A 105 -2.54 3.25 1.47
CA ARG A 105 -2.44 3.43 0.01
C ARG A 105 -2.96 4.80 -0.46
N GLU A 106 -4.12 5.19 0.04
CA GLU A 106 -4.86 6.36 -0.47
C GLU A 106 -4.68 7.59 0.43
N VAL A 107 -3.43 7.90 0.80
CA VAL A 107 -3.07 9.10 1.56
C VAL A 107 -2.75 10.27 0.63
N ASN A 108 -3.27 11.46 0.95
CA ASN A 108 -3.09 12.72 0.21
C ASN A 108 -3.19 12.55 -1.33
N CYS A 109 -4.20 11.81 -1.79
CA CYS A 109 -4.41 11.61 -3.22
C CYS A 109 -5.09 12.82 -3.87
N ASP A 110 -4.64 13.22 -5.05
CA ASP A 110 -5.21 14.32 -5.84
C ASP A 110 -6.55 13.96 -6.52
N LEU A 111 -7.51 13.42 -5.76
CA LEU A 111 -8.85 13.07 -6.25
C LEU A 111 -9.78 14.28 -6.23
N LYS A 112 -10.55 14.50 -7.30
CA LYS A 112 -11.49 15.63 -7.38
C LYS A 112 -12.87 15.26 -6.88
N GLU A 113 -13.40 14.09 -7.25
CA GLU A 113 -14.73 13.64 -6.81
C GLU A 113 -14.75 12.13 -6.55
N CYS A 114 -14.75 11.75 -5.28
CA CYS A 114 -14.95 10.37 -4.87
C CYS A 114 -15.89 10.31 -3.67
N THR A 115 -16.98 9.56 -3.79
CA THR A 115 -18.08 9.52 -2.80
C THR A 115 -18.44 8.12 -2.33
N ASP A 116 -17.67 7.11 -2.72
CA ASP A 116 -17.85 5.71 -2.30
C ASP A 116 -16.50 5.03 -2.07
N ASP A 117 -16.51 3.89 -1.37
CA ASP A 117 -15.28 3.19 -0.97
C ASP A 117 -14.49 2.68 -2.18
N PHE A 118 -15.20 2.40 -3.28
CA PHE A 118 -14.72 1.66 -4.46
C PHE A 118 -14.44 2.57 -5.66
N CYS A 119 -14.36 3.88 -5.45
CA CYS A 119 -14.24 4.82 -6.55
C CYS A 119 -12.94 4.57 -7.34
N GLY A 120 -13.07 4.53 -8.66
CA GLY A 120 -11.93 4.51 -9.57
C GLY A 120 -11.26 5.89 -9.66
N ASP A 121 -10.36 6.05 -10.63
CA ASP A 121 -9.84 7.38 -10.96
C ASP A 121 -10.94 8.25 -11.58
N ASP A 122 -10.84 9.58 -11.41
CA ASP A 122 -11.85 10.52 -11.92
C ASP A 122 -12.10 10.30 -13.43
N PRO A 123 -13.35 10.31 -13.91
CA PRO A 123 -13.66 10.10 -15.33
C PRO A 123 -12.87 11.05 -16.25
N GLY A 124 -12.11 10.47 -17.18
CA GLY A 124 -11.31 11.22 -18.15
C GLY A 124 -9.88 11.53 -17.69
N SER A 125 -9.49 11.11 -16.49
CA SER A 125 -8.08 11.07 -16.08
C SER A 125 -7.31 10.14 -17.00
N ALA A 126 -6.10 10.56 -17.40
CA ALA A 126 -5.19 9.68 -18.09
C ALA A 126 -4.67 8.60 -17.14
N ASP A 127 -4.26 7.46 -17.70
CA ASP A 127 -3.60 6.39 -16.94
C ASP A 127 -2.48 6.99 -16.07
N ASN A 128 -2.49 6.65 -14.78
CA ASN A 128 -1.45 7.07 -13.83
C ASN A 128 -1.34 8.59 -13.60
N GLU A 129 -2.39 9.37 -13.91
CA GLU A 129 -2.42 10.82 -13.66
C GLU A 129 -2.54 11.15 -12.18
N ILE A 130 -3.41 10.43 -11.45
CA ILE A 130 -3.68 10.67 -10.04
C ILE A 130 -2.49 10.19 -9.20
N LYS A 131 -1.93 11.10 -8.41
CA LYS A 131 -0.84 10.83 -7.48
C LYS A 131 -1.38 10.80 -6.07
N CYS A 132 -0.79 9.91 -5.27
CA CYS A 132 -0.89 9.89 -3.82
C CYS A 132 0.53 10.01 -3.27
N GLY A 133 0.65 10.41 -2.01
CA GLY A 133 1.98 10.59 -1.44
C GLY A 133 1.97 11.06 0.01
N THR A 134 3.15 11.02 0.59
CA THR A 134 3.40 11.48 1.96
C THR A 134 4.85 11.91 2.08
N THR A 135 5.22 12.42 3.25
CA THR A 135 6.62 12.51 3.66
C THR A 135 7.04 11.25 4.41
N ILE A 136 8.30 10.87 4.26
CA ILE A 136 8.97 9.85 5.08
C ILE A 136 10.31 10.36 5.57
N THR A 137 10.75 9.91 6.73
CA THR A 137 12.12 10.19 7.23
C THR A 137 13.03 9.01 6.87
N LEU A 138 14.10 9.28 6.14
CA LEU A 138 15.12 8.26 5.83
C LEU A 138 15.85 7.87 7.13
N PRO A 139 16.16 6.58 7.36
CA PRO A 139 16.66 6.16 8.67
C PRO A 139 18.01 6.78 9.06
N GLU A 140 18.10 7.32 10.28
CA GLU A 140 19.30 7.99 10.82
C GLU A 140 20.45 7.05 11.19
N TYR A 141 20.21 5.74 11.21
CA TYR A 141 21.25 4.76 11.53
C TYR A 141 22.04 4.29 10.29
N LEU A 142 21.64 4.73 9.09
CA LEU A 142 22.31 4.34 7.85
C LEU A 142 23.60 5.15 7.64
N GLU A 143 24.58 4.49 7.04
CA GLU A 143 25.82 5.13 6.59
C GLU A 143 25.63 5.83 5.24
N SER A 144 26.54 6.74 4.88
CA SER A 144 26.60 7.26 3.53
C SER A 144 26.88 6.13 2.53
N GLY A 145 26.17 6.10 1.41
CA GLY A 145 26.33 5.05 0.41
C GLY A 145 25.25 5.05 -0.65
N ASP A 146 25.38 4.13 -1.59
CA ASP A 146 24.38 3.87 -2.64
C ASP A 146 23.37 2.82 -2.13
N TYR A 147 22.09 3.16 -2.15
CA TYR A 147 20.98 2.34 -1.67
C TYR A 147 19.88 2.20 -2.72
N VAL A 148 19.05 1.19 -2.54
CA VAL A 148 17.80 1.01 -3.29
C VAL A 148 16.63 1.21 -2.35
N LEU A 149 15.78 2.19 -2.65
CA LEU A 149 14.51 2.43 -2.00
C LEU A 149 13.42 1.64 -2.74
N GLN A 150 12.82 0.65 -2.08
CA GLN A 150 11.70 -0.11 -2.59
C GLN A 150 10.39 0.49 -2.08
N TRP A 151 9.46 0.70 -3.01
CA TRP A 151 8.05 0.92 -2.74
C TRP A 151 7.30 -0.38 -3.02
N THR A 152 6.49 -0.83 -2.07
CA THR A 152 5.63 -2.01 -2.22
C THR A 152 4.20 -1.67 -1.85
N TRP A 153 3.26 -1.97 -2.74
CA TRP A 153 1.83 -1.92 -2.46
C TRP A 153 1.26 -3.32 -2.34
N PHE A 154 0.52 -3.58 -1.26
CA PHE A 154 -0.09 -4.88 -0.99
C PHE A 154 -1.46 -4.73 -0.35
N ALA A 155 -2.17 -5.86 -0.22
CA ALA A 155 -3.51 -5.94 0.37
C ALA A 155 -4.57 -5.07 -0.34
N ALA A 156 -4.40 -4.85 -1.65
CA ALA A 156 -5.43 -4.24 -2.48
C ALA A 156 -6.38 -5.28 -3.05
N GLY A 157 -7.63 -4.88 -3.21
CA GLY A 157 -8.67 -5.66 -3.87
C GLY A 157 -9.10 -5.06 -5.20
N SER A 158 -10.23 -5.50 -5.74
CA SER A 158 -10.81 -4.98 -6.98
C SER A 158 -9.96 -5.27 -8.23
N SER A 159 -9.70 -6.55 -8.49
CA SER A 159 -8.94 -7.00 -9.66
C SER A 159 -9.85 -7.37 -10.84
N TYR A 160 -9.50 -6.94 -12.06
CA TYR A 160 -10.29 -7.18 -13.29
C TYR A 160 -11.77 -6.76 -13.21
N GLY A 161 -12.10 -5.77 -12.37
CA GLY A 161 -13.48 -5.32 -12.14
C GLY A 161 -14.27 -6.19 -11.15
N HIS A 162 -13.62 -7.16 -10.49
CA HIS A 162 -14.20 -7.98 -9.43
C HIS A 162 -13.70 -7.49 -8.08
N ILE A 163 -14.61 -6.95 -7.26
CA ILE A 163 -14.28 -6.39 -5.95
C ILE A 163 -13.79 -7.45 -4.97
N GLY A 164 -14.19 -8.72 -5.17
CA GLY A 164 -13.79 -9.85 -4.33
C GLY A 164 -12.47 -10.52 -4.70
N TRP A 165 -11.66 -9.93 -5.59
CA TRP A 165 -10.41 -10.53 -6.02
C TRP A 165 -9.22 -9.71 -5.52
N THR A 166 -8.21 -10.40 -4.97
CA THR A 166 -6.94 -9.77 -4.60
C THR A 166 -6.23 -9.23 -5.83
N THR A 167 -5.45 -8.18 -5.64
CA THR A 167 -4.34 -7.87 -6.53
C THR A 167 -3.06 -8.53 -6.00
N GLY A 168 -2.05 -8.72 -6.84
CA GLY A 168 -0.75 -9.10 -6.31
C GLY A 168 -0.04 -7.92 -5.65
N ASN A 169 1.14 -8.20 -5.11
CA ASN A 169 1.97 -7.19 -4.50
C ASN A 169 2.68 -6.41 -5.60
N TYR A 170 2.48 -5.10 -5.68
CA TYR A 170 3.15 -4.26 -6.68
C TYR A 170 4.42 -3.67 -6.11
N ARG A 171 5.52 -3.82 -6.84
CA ARG A 171 6.84 -3.35 -6.39
C ARG A 171 7.48 -2.48 -7.45
N THR A 172 8.12 -1.41 -7.00
CA THR A 172 9.05 -0.59 -7.79
C THR A 172 10.19 -0.09 -6.93
N CYS A 173 11.36 0.04 -7.53
CA CYS A 173 12.56 0.52 -6.84
C CYS A 173 13.06 1.84 -7.42
N ALA A 174 13.63 2.70 -6.57
CA ALA A 174 14.43 3.84 -6.97
C ALA A 174 15.84 3.74 -6.40
N ASP A 175 16.82 4.22 -7.16
CA ASP A 175 18.20 4.30 -6.70
C ASP A 175 18.42 5.64 -5.99
N ILE A 176 18.94 5.56 -4.76
CA ILE A 176 19.25 6.75 -3.98
C ILE A 176 20.69 6.71 -3.47
N ARG A 177 21.24 7.87 -3.17
CA ARG A 177 22.54 8.00 -2.50
C ARG A 177 22.41 8.82 -1.23
N LEU A 178 22.80 8.23 -0.11
CA LEU A 178 22.96 8.94 1.15
C LEU A 178 24.32 9.63 1.14
N THR A 179 24.32 10.95 1.08
CA THR A 179 25.53 11.79 1.01
C THR A 179 26.19 11.99 2.38
N THR A 180 25.46 11.70 3.46
CA THR A 180 25.94 11.73 4.84
C THR A 180 25.55 10.44 5.55
N SER A 181 26.42 9.97 6.45
CA SER A 181 26.00 9.03 7.48
C SER A 181 25.11 9.76 8.48
N GLY A 182 24.13 9.06 9.04
CA GLY A 182 23.33 9.63 10.11
C GLY A 182 24.08 9.66 11.44
N ASN A 183 23.44 10.23 12.45
CA ASN A 183 24.02 10.41 13.79
C ASN A 183 23.78 9.20 14.72
N ALA A 184 22.92 8.27 14.32
CA ALA A 184 22.63 7.04 15.04
C ALA A 184 23.54 5.91 14.53
N THR A 185 23.79 4.93 15.38
CA THR A 185 24.44 3.68 14.97
C THR A 185 23.38 2.64 14.65
N GLU A 186 23.76 1.50 14.05
CA GLU A 186 22.85 0.37 13.83
C GLU A 186 22.13 -0.08 15.12
N THR A 187 22.76 0.09 16.30
CA THR A 187 22.10 -0.19 17.59
C THR A 187 20.96 0.76 17.94
N GLY A 188 20.85 1.88 17.23
CA GLY A 188 19.75 2.84 17.30
C GLY A 188 18.65 2.58 16.27
N LYS A 189 18.74 1.52 15.45
CA LYS A 189 17.64 1.09 14.58
C LYS A 189 16.40 0.77 15.44
N PRO A 190 15.24 1.42 15.19
CA PRO A 190 14.02 1.07 15.88
C PRO A 190 13.70 -0.42 15.71
N ALA A 191 13.19 -1.06 16.75
CA ALA A 191 12.77 -2.46 16.69
C ALA A 191 11.61 -2.68 15.71
N CYS A 192 10.87 -1.61 15.42
CA CYS A 192 9.66 -1.61 14.62
C CYS A 192 9.70 -0.49 13.58
N PRO A 193 9.21 -0.75 12.36
CA PRO A 193 8.96 0.30 11.38
C PRO A 193 8.01 1.38 11.94
N THR A 194 8.02 2.55 11.30
CA THR A 194 7.00 3.56 11.56
C THR A 194 5.76 3.25 10.73
N PHE A 195 4.58 3.53 11.27
CA PHE A 195 3.32 3.45 10.53
C PHE A 195 2.53 4.74 10.67
N VAL A 196 2.00 5.22 9.55
CA VAL A 196 1.07 6.35 9.48
C VAL A 196 -0.25 5.84 8.90
N GLY A 197 -1.30 5.86 9.73
CA GLY A 197 -2.65 5.53 9.32
C GLY A 197 -3.35 6.68 8.60
N GLY A 198 -4.62 6.45 8.25
CA GLY A 198 -5.46 7.45 7.60
C GLY A 198 -5.36 7.38 6.08
N ASP A 199 -6.48 7.02 5.46
CA ASP A 199 -6.72 7.14 4.04
C ASP A 199 -8.10 7.75 3.75
N ARG A 200 -8.34 8.02 2.47
CA ARG A 200 -9.61 8.53 1.97
C ARG A 200 -10.83 7.77 2.52
N VAL A 201 -10.79 6.43 2.57
CA VAL A 201 -11.96 5.63 2.95
C VAL A 201 -12.19 5.69 4.45
N THR A 202 -11.13 5.58 5.25
CA THR A 202 -11.20 5.73 6.71
C THR A 202 -11.72 7.12 7.11
N GLU A 203 -11.34 8.18 6.40
CA GLU A 203 -11.88 9.53 6.59
C GLU A 203 -13.38 9.57 6.27
N MET A 204 -13.78 9.08 5.09
CA MET A 204 -15.17 9.08 4.63
C MET A 204 -16.09 8.30 5.57
N GLU A 205 -15.64 7.14 6.06
CA GLU A 205 -16.38 6.25 6.94
C GLU A 205 -16.19 6.57 8.43
N SER A 206 -15.49 7.67 8.75
CA SER A 206 -15.22 8.13 10.12
C SER A 206 -14.59 7.06 11.02
N LYS A 207 -13.61 6.30 10.48
CA LYS A 207 -12.93 5.19 11.17
C LYS A 207 -11.71 5.59 11.99
N GLY A 208 -11.25 6.84 11.85
CA GLY A 208 -10.02 7.33 12.49
C GLY A 208 -8.87 7.49 11.50
N ASP A 209 -7.74 7.98 11.99
CA ASP A 209 -6.51 8.26 11.24
C ASP A 209 -5.36 7.32 11.61
N ASP A 210 -5.66 6.22 12.31
CA ASP A 210 -4.70 5.23 12.80
C ASP A 210 -4.82 3.87 12.11
N GLN A 211 -5.62 3.78 11.05
CA GLN A 211 -5.90 2.54 10.31
C GLN A 211 -5.95 2.80 8.81
N CYS A 212 -5.84 1.74 8.02
CA CYS A 212 -6.06 1.76 6.57
C CYS A 212 -7.22 0.85 6.20
N PHE A 213 -7.89 1.19 5.11
CA PHE A 213 -8.82 0.31 4.42
C PHE A 213 -8.05 -0.69 3.56
N TYR A 214 -8.27 -1.99 3.72
CA TYR A 214 -7.55 -3.04 2.98
C TYR A 214 -8.42 -4.26 2.68
N PHE A 215 -7.96 -5.11 1.78
CA PHE A 215 -8.67 -6.31 1.34
C PHE A 215 -8.05 -7.59 1.90
N ASP A 216 -8.88 -8.42 2.54
CA ASP A 216 -8.64 -9.80 2.99
C ASP A 216 -7.55 -10.02 4.06
N THR A 217 -6.33 -9.52 3.83
CA THR A 217 -5.18 -9.68 4.72
C THR A 217 -4.44 -8.36 4.92
N ASN A 218 -3.96 -8.12 6.14
CA ASN A 218 -3.10 -6.98 6.46
C ASN A 218 -1.60 -7.32 6.40
N ASP A 219 -1.25 -8.48 5.86
CA ASP A 219 0.13 -8.98 5.78
C ASP A 219 0.63 -9.05 4.35
N LEU A 220 1.96 -8.97 4.21
CA LEU A 220 2.64 -9.09 2.94
C LEU A 220 2.88 -10.57 2.64
N VAL A 221 1.91 -11.22 2.01
CA VAL A 221 1.91 -12.67 1.73
C VAL A 221 1.61 -12.96 0.27
N THR A 222 1.66 -14.24 -0.10
CA THR A 222 1.15 -14.73 -1.39
C THR A 222 -0.33 -14.35 -1.54
N GLN A 223 -0.66 -13.64 -2.63
CA GLN A 223 -2.00 -13.10 -2.90
C GLN A 223 -2.66 -13.92 -4.01
N GLU A 224 -3.50 -14.91 -3.68
CA GLU A 224 -4.19 -15.73 -4.70
C GLU A 224 -5.69 -15.91 -4.42
N VAL A 225 -6.29 -14.97 -3.69
CA VAL A 225 -7.65 -15.14 -3.18
C VAL A 225 -8.67 -14.54 -4.13
N LYS A 226 -9.73 -15.32 -4.41
CA LYS A 226 -10.85 -14.93 -5.26
C LYS A 226 -12.16 -15.35 -4.61
N TYR A 227 -12.97 -14.36 -4.29
CA TYR A 227 -14.35 -14.50 -3.86
C TYR A 227 -15.29 -14.03 -4.98
N ASP A 228 -16.57 -14.37 -4.87
CA ASP A 228 -17.58 -13.61 -5.61
C ASP A 228 -17.68 -12.18 -5.06
N ASP A 229 -18.37 -11.29 -5.77
CA ASP A 229 -18.41 -9.88 -5.40
C ASP A 229 -19.22 -9.64 -4.11
N GLU A 230 -20.19 -10.49 -3.78
CA GLU A 230 -21.01 -10.35 -2.57
C GLU A 230 -20.19 -10.71 -1.32
N GLU A 231 -19.51 -11.86 -1.34
CA GLU A 231 -18.57 -12.23 -0.29
C GLU A 231 -17.39 -11.25 -0.25
N GLY A 232 -16.86 -10.91 -1.42
CA GLY A 232 -15.73 -10.00 -1.59
C GLY A 232 -15.92 -8.65 -0.91
N TYR A 233 -17.11 -8.07 -1.00
CA TYR A 233 -17.42 -6.81 -0.31
C TYR A 233 -17.19 -6.91 1.21
N THR A 234 -17.49 -8.06 1.81
CA THR A 234 -17.33 -8.28 3.26
C THR A 234 -15.87 -8.51 3.69
N ARG A 235 -14.96 -8.68 2.73
CA ARG A 235 -13.52 -8.90 2.97
C ARG A 235 -12.73 -7.61 3.06
N TYR A 236 -13.35 -6.46 2.82
CA TYR A 236 -12.70 -5.18 3.08
C TYR A 236 -12.78 -4.85 4.57
N LEU A 237 -11.61 -4.53 5.14
CA LEU A 237 -11.39 -4.37 6.56
C LEU A 237 -10.66 -3.07 6.85
N TYR A 238 -10.62 -2.71 8.13
CA TYR A 238 -9.87 -1.57 8.65
C TYR A 238 -8.86 -2.06 9.68
N GLY A 239 -7.62 -1.61 9.58
CA GLY A 239 -6.58 -2.02 10.51
C GLY A 239 -5.19 -1.52 10.13
N ILE A 240 -4.18 -2.07 10.81
CA ILE A 240 -2.76 -1.73 10.62
C ILE A 240 -2.03 -2.91 9.97
N PRO A 241 -0.84 -2.72 9.37
CA PRO A 241 -0.05 -3.81 8.82
C PRO A 241 0.27 -4.87 9.89
N ALA A 242 0.25 -6.15 9.53
CA ALA A 242 0.49 -7.25 10.47
C ALA A 242 1.88 -7.17 11.15
N GLU A 243 2.89 -6.61 10.46
CA GLU A 243 4.20 -6.33 11.07
C GLU A 243 4.07 -5.34 12.25
N MET A 244 3.21 -4.33 12.12
CA MET A 244 2.95 -3.36 13.19
C MET A 244 2.19 -3.99 14.36
N GLU A 245 1.27 -4.91 14.09
CA GLU A 245 0.57 -5.67 15.14
C GLU A 245 1.56 -6.51 15.97
N ARG A 246 2.49 -7.21 15.29
CA ARG A 246 3.56 -8.01 15.94
C ARG A 246 4.50 -7.14 16.77
N CYS A 247 4.66 -5.89 16.34
CA CYS A 247 5.41 -4.84 17.01
C CYS A 247 4.70 -4.23 18.23
N GLY A 248 3.48 -4.67 18.55
CA GLY A 248 2.68 -4.15 19.67
C GLY A 248 1.89 -2.89 19.32
N GLY A 249 1.74 -2.57 18.03
CA GLY A 249 1.18 -1.34 17.47
C GLY A 249 -0.33 -1.14 17.61
N GLY A 250 -0.96 -1.69 18.66
CA GLY A 250 -2.38 -1.47 18.98
C GLY A 250 -2.58 -0.60 20.23
N ASN A 251 -1.76 0.42 20.45
CA ASN A 251 -2.00 1.56 21.36
C ASN A 251 -0.75 2.44 21.44
N SER A 252 -0.72 3.59 20.77
CA SER A 252 0.18 4.68 21.15
C SER A 252 -0.43 6.05 20.82
N THR A 253 -1.44 6.43 21.58
CA THR A 253 -1.93 7.82 21.67
C THR A 253 -1.08 8.66 22.63
N GLU A 254 0.22 8.37 22.80
CA GLU A 254 1.08 9.18 23.67
C GLU A 254 2.43 9.48 22.98
N ASN A 255 2.64 10.78 22.73
CA ASN A 255 3.90 11.47 22.37
C ASN A 255 4.39 11.51 20.92
N ALA A 256 3.50 11.84 19.97
CA ALA A 256 3.91 12.47 18.70
C ALA A 256 3.81 14.02 18.70
N SER A 257 3.56 14.66 19.86
CA SER A 257 3.40 16.12 19.94
C SER A 257 4.40 16.81 20.89
N GLU A 258 5.67 16.41 20.91
CA GLU A 258 6.72 17.22 21.57
C GLU A 258 8.06 17.13 20.80
N ALA A 259 8.02 17.40 19.49
CA ALA A 259 9.23 17.64 18.72
C ALA A 259 9.04 18.75 17.66
N ALA A 260 8.39 19.85 18.03
CA ALA A 260 8.33 21.05 17.19
C ALA A 260 8.04 22.32 18.00
N SER A 261 8.92 22.71 18.92
CA SER A 261 9.02 24.12 19.33
C SER A 261 10.36 24.43 19.99
N GLY A 262 11.40 24.62 19.17
CA GLY A 262 12.66 25.20 19.61
C GLY A 262 12.71 26.69 19.28
N SER A 263 12.22 27.56 20.17
CA SER A 263 12.51 29.00 20.11
C SER A 263 13.67 29.36 21.02
N VAL A 264 14.66 30.00 20.41
CA VAL A 264 15.92 30.52 20.93
C VAL A 264 15.72 31.50 22.10
N GLY A 265 16.55 31.41 23.15
CA GLY A 265 16.68 32.46 24.17
C GLY A 265 17.66 32.10 25.27
N ALA A 266 18.78 32.84 25.33
CA ALA A 266 19.92 32.63 26.20
C ALA A 266 19.74 33.03 27.67
N ASP A 267 20.69 32.53 28.47
CA ASP A 267 21.35 33.11 29.65
C ASP A 267 21.06 32.56 31.05
N ALA A 268 22.18 32.09 31.63
CA ALA A 268 22.69 32.30 32.98
C ALA A 268 22.20 31.41 34.17
N GLN A 269 23.18 30.62 34.62
CA GLN A 269 23.74 30.56 35.99
C GLN A 269 23.23 29.54 37.03
N GLU A 270 24.24 28.81 37.55
CA GLU A 270 24.47 28.32 38.92
C GLU A 270 23.75 27.07 39.50
N SER A 271 24.59 26.04 39.74
CA SER A 271 24.96 25.52 41.07
C SER A 271 23.86 25.04 42.04
N SER A 272 23.80 23.73 42.26
CA SER A 272 24.18 23.05 43.53
C SER A 272 23.28 21.85 43.93
N THR A 273 23.96 20.75 44.25
CA THR A 273 23.71 19.76 45.31
C THR A 273 22.32 19.11 45.51
N GLY A 274 22.31 17.77 45.45
CA GLY A 274 22.05 16.98 46.67
C GLY A 274 20.86 16.02 46.67
N SER A 275 21.20 14.73 46.82
CA SER A 275 20.50 13.71 47.64
C SER A 275 19.27 12.97 47.09
N SER A 276 19.49 11.68 46.80
CA SER A 276 18.59 10.55 47.11
C SER A 276 18.48 10.36 48.66
N PRO A 277 17.68 9.42 49.25
CA PRO A 277 16.92 8.30 48.67
C PRO A 277 15.52 8.05 49.31
N ALA A 278 14.77 7.05 48.82
CA ALA A 278 14.31 5.88 49.61
C ALA A 278 13.10 5.15 48.97
N GLU A 279 13.11 3.84 49.19
CA GLU A 279 12.18 2.76 48.83
C GLU A 279 10.88 2.77 49.65
N VAL A 280 9.79 2.16 49.12
CA VAL A 280 8.80 1.25 49.79
C VAL A 280 8.03 0.54 48.64
N GLU A 281 8.12 -0.76 48.36
CA GLU A 281 7.61 -2.00 49.01
C GLU A 281 6.10 -2.33 48.85
N SER A 282 5.85 -3.50 48.23
CA SER A 282 4.89 -4.57 48.58
C SER A 282 3.40 -4.55 48.18
N GLY A 283 2.91 -5.74 47.77
CA GLY A 283 1.53 -6.24 47.94
C GLY A 283 0.85 -6.78 46.66
N ASN A 284 1.12 -8.02 46.22
CA ASN A 284 0.41 -9.30 46.44
C ASN A 284 -1.03 -9.48 45.90
N ASP A 285 -1.15 -10.55 45.09
CA ASP A 285 -2.17 -11.61 45.01
C ASP A 285 -3.68 -11.29 44.91
N SER A 286 -4.34 -11.87 43.87
CA SER A 286 -5.43 -12.86 44.03
C SER A 286 -5.95 -13.37 42.67
N GLU A 287 -5.54 -14.60 42.34
CA GLU A 287 -6.32 -15.81 42.02
C GLU A 287 -7.82 -15.80 41.61
N ILE A 288 -8.18 -16.84 40.82
CA ILE A 288 -9.48 -17.52 40.59
C ILE A 288 -10.33 -16.93 39.43
N GLY A 289 -10.48 -17.62 38.28
CA GLY A 289 -11.36 -18.78 38.01
C GLY A 289 -12.09 -18.45 36.68
N ASP A 290 -12.69 -19.32 35.87
CA ASP A 290 -13.19 -20.68 35.98
C ASP A 290 -13.57 -21.12 34.55
N GLU A 291 -13.73 -22.43 34.38
CA GLU A 291 -13.95 -23.15 33.14
C GLU A 291 -15.34 -22.95 32.52
N GLY A 292 -15.46 -23.22 31.22
CA GLY A 292 -16.76 -23.23 30.53
C GLY A 292 -16.70 -23.84 29.14
N ALA A 293 -16.50 -25.16 29.06
CA ALA A 293 -16.74 -25.98 27.88
C ALA A 293 -18.23 -26.30 27.70
N VAL A 294 -18.74 -26.35 26.45
CA VAL A 294 -19.89 -27.11 25.87
C VAL A 294 -20.56 -26.27 24.76
N ASP A 295 -21.11 -26.78 23.65
CA ASP A 295 -21.16 -28.08 22.99
C ASP A 295 -21.77 -27.81 21.59
N SER A 296 -21.44 -28.71 20.67
CA SER A 296 -22.08 -29.10 19.41
C SER A 296 -23.50 -28.59 19.11
N SER A 297 -23.78 -28.25 17.84
CA SER A 297 -24.51 -29.17 16.95
C SER A 297 -24.85 -28.53 15.59
N SER A 298 -24.50 -29.29 14.57
CA SER A 298 -25.11 -29.42 13.24
C SER A 298 -26.55 -28.93 13.08
N ASP A 299 -26.81 -28.23 11.97
CA ASP A 299 -28.05 -28.47 11.23
C ASP A 299 -27.81 -28.45 9.71
N SER A 300 -28.44 -29.43 9.08
CA SER A 300 -28.35 -29.80 7.68
C SER A 300 -29.70 -29.50 7.04
N GLY A 301 -29.73 -28.60 6.05
CA GLY A 301 -30.95 -28.23 5.33
C GLY A 301 -30.69 -28.12 3.84
N SER A 302 -31.41 -28.95 3.10
CA SER A 302 -31.25 -29.26 1.68
C SER A 302 -32.13 -28.42 0.74
N GLU A 303 -31.71 -28.38 -0.52
CA GLU A 303 -32.51 -28.21 -1.75
C GLU A 303 -33.12 -26.85 -2.12
N GLY A 304 -32.82 -26.40 -3.36
CA GLY A 304 -33.85 -25.78 -4.19
C GLY A 304 -33.44 -24.65 -5.15
N VAL A 305 -32.96 -25.00 -6.34
CA VAL A 305 -33.35 -24.47 -7.67
C VAL A 305 -33.68 -22.96 -7.81
N ALA A 306 -32.88 -22.21 -8.60
CA ALA A 306 -33.32 -21.51 -9.82
C ALA A 306 -32.24 -20.55 -10.36
N ALA A 307 -31.86 -20.74 -11.62
CA ALA A 307 -31.13 -19.76 -12.42
C ALA A 307 -32.06 -18.65 -12.92
N PRO A 308 -31.56 -17.42 -13.14
CA PRO A 308 -32.13 -16.54 -14.12
C PRO A 308 -31.15 -16.19 -15.26
N SER A 309 -31.67 -16.46 -16.45
CA SER A 309 -31.45 -15.88 -17.77
C SER A 309 -30.65 -14.57 -17.87
N ALA A 310 -29.77 -14.57 -18.88
CA ALA A 310 -29.20 -13.40 -19.54
C ALA A 310 -30.27 -12.36 -19.92
N GLY A 311 -30.08 -11.12 -19.45
CA GLY A 311 -30.86 -9.95 -19.84
C GLY A 311 -30.18 -9.17 -20.94
N GLU A 312 -30.83 -9.12 -22.11
CA GLU A 312 -30.49 -8.27 -23.25
C GLU A 312 -30.46 -6.78 -22.88
N SER A 313 -29.35 -6.10 -23.18
CA SER A 313 -29.24 -4.65 -23.10
C SER A 313 -30.05 -3.97 -24.20
N HIS A 314 -31.19 -3.38 -23.85
CA HIS A 314 -31.94 -2.48 -24.71
C HIS A 314 -31.20 -1.16 -24.93
N CYS A 315 -30.71 -0.95 -26.16
CA CYS A 315 -30.14 0.32 -26.60
C CYS A 315 -31.28 1.31 -26.89
N ARG A 316 -31.47 2.32 -26.02
CA ARG A 316 -32.50 3.36 -26.16
C ARG A 316 -31.88 4.62 -26.79
N THR A 317 -31.99 4.74 -28.11
CA THR A 317 -31.55 5.94 -28.84
C THR A 317 -32.46 7.13 -28.54
N LYS A 318 -31.91 8.17 -27.89
CA LYS A 318 -32.55 9.48 -27.76
C LYS A 318 -32.51 10.20 -29.12
N ARG A 319 -33.69 10.47 -29.71
CA ARG A 319 -33.89 11.50 -30.74
C ARG A 319 -33.73 12.87 -30.07
N ARG A 320 -32.79 13.69 -30.55
CA ARG A 320 -32.83 15.15 -30.37
C ARG A 320 -33.71 15.76 -31.46
N VAL A 321 -34.43 16.80 -31.06
CA VAL A 321 -35.16 17.78 -31.87
C VAL A 321 -34.20 18.48 -32.83
#